data_AF-A0A1Q7M3S7-F1
#
_entry.id   AF-A0A1Q7M3S7-F1
#
_cell.length_a   1.000
_cell.length_b   1.000
_cell.length_c   1.000
_cell.angle_alpha   90.00
_cell.angle_beta   90.00
_cell.angle_gamma   90.00
#
_symmetry.space_group_name_H-M   'P 1'
#
loop_
_entity.id
_entity.type
_entity.pdbx_description
1 polymer ?
#
loop_
_entity_poly.entity_id
_entity_poly.type
_entity_poly.pdbx_seq_one_letter_code
_entity_poly.pdbx_strand_id
1 'polypeptide(L)'
;MFMADFEDANTPSWRNVVDGQLNLLDAVRRTLEFTSPEGKAYHLNRETATLLVRPRGWHLPEKHLLVDRSPISGSLADFGLYFRTSICRRWRAIVRLASGTTCSDSRRTPSGFRPVL
;
A
#
# COMPACT_ATOMS: atom_id res chain seq x y z
N MET A 1 -0.06 14.99 11.16
CA MET A 1 0.67 14.25 10.11
C MET A 1 1.17 12.94 10.68
N PHE A 2 1.28 11.89 9.87
CA PHE A 2 1.84 10.59 10.28
C PHE A 2 2.94 10.20 9.29
N MET A 3 4.16 10.00 9.79
CA MET A 3 5.30 9.57 8.99
C MET A 3 5.48 8.06 9.16
N ALA A 4 5.21 7.30 8.10
CA ALA A 4 5.57 5.89 8.03
C ALA A 4 7.04 5.77 7.64
N ASP A 5 7.81 5.07 8.46
CA ASP A 5 9.27 5.08 8.37
C ASP A 5 9.82 3.71 7.96
N PHE A 6 10.63 3.69 6.91
CA PHE A 6 11.41 2.52 6.49
C PHE A 6 12.91 2.67 6.78
N GLU A 7 13.33 3.80 7.36
CA GLU A 7 14.73 4.11 7.65
C GLU A 7 15.06 3.85 9.14
N ASP A 8 15.39 4.87 9.94
CA ASP A 8 16.03 4.67 11.24
C ASP A 8 15.16 3.94 12.27
N ALA A 9 13.83 4.09 12.21
CA ALA A 9 12.92 3.45 13.16
C ALA A 9 12.48 2.04 12.72
N ASN A 10 12.97 1.52 11.59
CA ASN A 10 12.57 0.24 11.06
C ASN A 10 13.78 -0.63 10.69
N THR A 11 13.92 -1.78 11.36
CA THR A 11 14.89 -2.79 10.94
C THR A 11 14.56 -3.24 9.52
N PRO A 12 15.47 -3.09 8.53
CA PRO A 12 15.19 -3.32 7.11
C PRO A 12 15.24 -4.82 6.76
N SER A 13 14.50 -5.64 7.52
CA SER A 13 14.25 -7.03 7.17
C SER A 13 13.26 -7.10 6.00
N TRP A 14 13.38 -8.14 5.17
CA TRP A 14 12.48 -8.33 4.03
C TRP A 14 11.01 -8.32 4.45
N ARG A 15 10.71 -9.02 5.56
CA ARG A 15 9.37 -9.09 6.11
C ARG A 15 8.84 -7.72 6.50
N ASN A 16 9.62 -6.92 7.23
CA ASN A 16 9.19 -5.58 7.65
C ASN A 16 8.95 -4.65 6.47
N VAL A 17 9.82 -4.70 5.44
CA VAL A 17 9.66 -3.89 4.23
C VAL A 17 8.38 -4.28 3.48
N VAL A 18 8.16 -5.58 3.25
CA VAL A 18 6.98 -6.06 2.52
C VAL A 18 5.70 -5.82 3.32
N ASP A 19 5.66 -6.20 4.60
CA ASP A 19 4.49 -6.01 5.47
C ASP A 19 4.18 -4.52 5.63
N GLY A 20 5.20 -3.67 5.76
CA GLY A 20 5.04 -2.21 5.77
C GLY A 20 4.42 -1.67 4.47
N GLN A 21 4.85 -2.15 3.31
CA GLN A 21 4.28 -1.74 2.01
C GLN A 21 2.82 -2.22 1.85
N LEU A 22 2.47 -3.41 2.37
CA LEU A 22 1.10 -3.90 2.42
C LEU A 22 0.24 -3.05 3.36
N ASN A 23 0.74 -2.72 4.55
CA ASN A 23 0.07 -1.81 5.48
C ASN A 23 -0.20 -0.44 4.85
N LEU A 24 0.75 0.11 4.10
CA LEU A 24 0.56 1.37 3.36
C LEU A 24 -0.46 1.24 2.23
N LEU A 25 -0.47 0.12 1.51
CA LEU A 25 -1.47 -0.16 0.49
C LEU A 25 -2.88 -0.16 1.09
N ASP A 26 -3.06 -0.83 2.23
CA ASP A 26 -4.34 -0.91 2.93
C ASP A 26 -4.73 0.42 3.57
N ALA A 27 -3.76 1.18 4.09
CA ALA A 27 -3.99 2.53 4.59
C ALA A 27 -4.51 3.47 3.49
N VAL A 28 -3.87 3.46 2.32
CA VAL A 28 -4.31 4.23 1.14
C VAL A 28 -5.69 3.75 0.65
N ARG A 29 -6.00 2.46 0.81
CA ARG A 29 -7.30 1.88 0.46
C ARG A 29 -8.39 2.09 1.51
N ARG A 30 -8.04 2.61 2.70
CA ARG A 30 -8.91 2.69 3.87
C ARG A 30 -9.47 1.33 4.31
N THR A 31 -8.65 0.28 4.18
CA THR A 31 -8.97 -1.11 4.57
C THR A 31 -7.98 -1.65 5.59
N LEU A 32 -7.15 -0.79 6.19
CA LEU A 32 -6.20 -1.22 7.23
C LEU A 32 -6.95 -1.54 8.51
N GLU A 33 -6.78 -2.76 8.98
CA GLU A 33 -7.39 -3.30 10.19
C GLU A 33 -6.37 -4.13 10.95
N PHE A 34 -6.46 -4.11 12.28
CA PHE A 34 -5.61 -4.90 13.15
C PHE A 34 -6.39 -5.40 14.35
N THR A 35 -6.21 -6.68 14.70
CA THR A 35 -6.77 -7.25 15.93
C THR A 35 -5.61 -7.67 16.82
N SER A 36 -5.58 -7.16 18.06
CA SER A 36 -4.55 -7.55 19.02
C SER A 36 -4.77 -8.98 19.52
N PRO A 37 -3.73 -9.63 20.08
CA PRO A 37 -3.86 -10.97 20.67
C PRO A 37 -4.93 -11.06 21.75
N GLU A 38 -5.22 -9.94 22.44
CA GLU A 38 -6.27 -9.82 23.47
C GLU A 38 -7.67 -9.64 22.87
N GLY A 39 -7.81 -9.65 21.54
CA GLY A 39 -9.09 -9.57 20.83
C GLY A 39 -9.57 -8.14 20.54
N LYS A 40 -8.76 -7.11 20.81
CA LYS A 40 -9.16 -5.72 20.54
C LYS A 40 -8.96 -5.37 19.07
N ALA A 41 -10.02 -4.93 18.41
CA ALA A 41 -10.00 -4.50 17.01
C ALA A 41 -9.67 -3.01 16.85
N TYR A 42 -8.87 -2.71 15.83
CA TYR A 42 -8.41 -1.37 15.45
C TYR A 42 -8.68 -1.14 13.96
N HIS A 43 -9.31 -0.02 13.65
CA HIS A 43 -9.63 0.40 12.30
C HIS A 43 -9.25 1.87 12.09
N LEU A 44 -9.14 2.30 10.84
CA LEU A 44 -8.92 3.70 10.52
C LEU A 44 -10.14 4.57 10.84
N ASN A 45 -9.90 5.72 11.46
CA ASN A 45 -10.91 6.75 11.65
C ASN A 45 -11.44 7.28 10.31
N ARG A 46 -12.59 7.97 10.32
CA ARG A 46 -13.13 8.65 9.13
C ARG A 46 -12.17 9.72 8.61
N GLU A 47 -11.58 10.49 9.52
CA GLU A 47 -10.56 11.48 9.24
C GLU A 47 -9.22 10.98 9.77
N THR A 48 -8.23 10.94 8.90
CA THR A 48 -6.89 10.40 9.17
C THR A 48 -5.86 11.49 8.95
N ALA A 49 -4.79 11.46 9.74
CA ALA A 49 -3.64 12.34 9.50
C ALA A 49 -3.08 12.13 8.08
N THR A 50 -2.52 13.20 7.49
CA THR A 50 -1.80 13.10 6.22
C THR A 50 -0.65 12.10 6.36
N LEU A 51 -0.67 11.08 5.50
CA LEU A 51 0.35 10.05 5.42
C LEU A 51 1.56 10.59 4.65
N LEU A 52 2.72 10.54 5.28
CA LEU A 52 4.04 10.83 4.71
C LEU A 52 4.87 9.56 4.82
N VAL A 53 5.63 9.21 3.79
CA VAL A 53 6.48 8.01 3.79
C VAL A 53 7.94 8.43 3.71
N ARG A 54 8.76 7.91 4.62
CA ARG A 54 10.22 8.09 4.63
C ARG A 54 10.88 6.80 4.11
N PRO A 55 11.39 6.80 2.87
CA PRO A 55 12.13 5.66 2.34
C PRO A 55 13.52 5.57 3.00
N ARG A 56 14.17 4.41 2.86
CA ARG A 56 15.58 4.23 3.25
C ARG A 56 16.51 5.24 2.59
N GLY A 57 17.64 5.54 3.23
CA GLY A 57 18.70 6.36 2.65
C GLY A 57 19.46 5.67 1.50
N TRP A 58 20.11 6.48 0.64
CA TRP A 58 20.79 6.02 -0.58
C TRP A 58 21.87 4.96 -0.36
N HIS A 59 22.45 4.91 0.85
CA HIS A 59 23.51 3.99 1.22
C HIS A 59 23.02 2.56 1.55
N LEU A 60 21.70 2.36 1.67
CA LEU A 60 21.10 1.06 2.00
C LEU A 60 20.64 0.34 0.72
N PRO A 61 21.21 -0.83 0.38
CA PRO A 61 20.72 -1.65 -0.72
C PRO A 61 19.53 -2.52 -0.32
N GLU A 62 18.66 -2.84 -1.27
CA GLU A 62 17.64 -3.89 -1.14
C GLU A 62 18.16 -5.18 -1.78
N LYS A 63 18.73 -6.06 -0.95
CA LYS A 63 19.37 -7.30 -1.40
C LYS A 63 18.42 -8.35 -1.98
N HIS A 64 17.11 -8.25 -1.72
CA HIS A 64 16.13 -9.22 -2.21
C HIS A 64 15.58 -8.87 -3.59
N LEU A 65 15.83 -7.64 -4.08
CA LEU A 65 15.40 -7.19 -5.40
C LEU A 65 16.61 -6.93 -6.29
N LEU A 66 16.73 -7.70 -7.37
CA LEU A 66 17.86 -7.63 -8.29
C LEU A 66 17.42 -7.06 -9.63
N VAL A 67 18.20 -6.12 -10.16
CA VAL A 67 18.16 -5.66 -11.56
C VAL A 67 19.52 -5.96 -12.16
N ASP A 68 19.56 -6.67 -13.28
CA ASP A 68 20.80 -7.12 -13.90
C ASP A 68 21.73 -7.85 -12.92
N ARG A 69 21.14 -8.70 -12.07
CA ARG A 69 21.79 -9.47 -10.99
C ARG A 69 22.43 -8.63 -9.87
N SER A 70 22.21 -7.32 -9.85
CA SER A 70 22.73 -6.42 -8.83
C SER A 70 21.60 -5.93 -7.91
N PRO A 71 21.82 -5.86 -6.59
CA PRO A 71 20.86 -5.27 -5.66
C PRO A 71 20.49 -3.85 -6.07
N ILE A 72 19.20 -3.54 -6.02
CA ILE A 72 18.73 -2.17 -6.25
C ILE A 72 18.93 -1.31 -5.00
N SER A 73 18.86 0.02 -5.17
CA SER A 73 18.79 0.94 -4.04
C SER A 73 17.51 0.71 -3.23
N GLY A 74 17.63 0.61 -1.91
CA GLY A 74 16.50 0.52 -1.00
C GLY A 74 15.58 1.73 -1.09
N SER A 75 16.15 2.93 -1.27
CA SER A 75 15.39 4.17 -1.49
C SER A 75 14.44 4.07 -2.69
N LEU A 76 14.95 3.55 -3.81
CA LEU A 76 14.17 3.40 -5.05
C LEU A 76 13.13 2.28 -4.92
N ALA A 77 13.45 1.19 -4.21
CA ALA A 77 12.51 0.11 -3.92
C ALA A 77 11.32 0.63 -3.10
N ASP A 78 11.59 1.30 -1.98
CA ASP A 78 10.56 1.80 -1.06
C ASP A 78 9.66 2.84 -1.74
N PHE A 79 10.28 3.79 -2.44
CA PHE A 79 9.57 4.81 -3.20
C PHE A 79 8.74 4.21 -4.32
N GLY A 80 9.30 3.33 -5.15
CA GLY A 80 8.63 2.76 -6.31
C GLY A 80 7.39 1.95 -5.92
N LEU A 81 7.50 1.13 -4.86
CA LEU A 81 6.38 0.35 -4.35
C LEU A 81 5.26 1.24 -3.81
N TYR A 82 5.60 2.24 -2.98
CA TYR A 82 4.62 3.16 -2.41
C TYR A 82 3.99 4.09 -3.46
N PHE A 83 4.77 4.60 -4.40
CA PHE A 83 4.27 5.46 -5.48
C PHE A 83 3.24 4.71 -6.32
N ARG A 84 3.53 3.47 -6.69
CA ARG A 84 2.62 2.60 -7.43
C ARG A 84 1.32 2.32 -6.68
N THR A 85 1.37 2.08 -5.36
CA THR A 85 0.15 1.84 -4.55
C THR A 85 -0.71 3.12 -4.47
N SER A 86 -0.08 4.26 -4.25
CA SER A 86 -0.71 5.56 -4.07
C SER A 86 -1.38 6.07 -5.36
N ILE A 87 -0.72 5.88 -6.51
CA ILE A 87 -1.22 6.42 -7.78
C ILE A 87 -2.36 5.59 -8.36
N CYS A 88 -2.46 4.29 -8.10
CA CYS A 88 -3.45 3.42 -8.77
C CYS A 88 -4.92 3.79 -8.45
N ARG A 89 -5.20 4.38 -7.27
CA ARG A 89 -6.53 4.97 -6.96
C ARG A 89 -6.80 6.25 -7.75
N ARG A 90 -5.79 7.12 -7.88
CA ARG A 90 -5.95 8.47 -8.41
C ARG A 90 -5.77 8.54 -9.93
N TRP A 91 -4.91 7.72 -10.52
CA TRP A 91 -4.72 7.61 -11.97
C TRP A 91 -5.97 7.12 -12.68
N ARG A 92 -6.66 6.09 -12.15
CA ARG A 92 -7.95 5.65 -12.71
C ARG A 92 -8.99 6.76 -12.66
N ALA A 93 -9.01 7.56 -11.59
CA ALA A 93 -9.91 8.70 -11.49
C ALA A 93 -9.54 9.84 -12.45
N ILE A 94 -8.25 10.17 -12.57
CA ILE A 94 -7.74 11.21 -13.48
C ILE A 94 -7.94 10.80 -14.94
N VAL A 95 -7.60 9.56 -15.32
CA VAL A 95 -7.86 9.03 -16.66
C VAL A 95 -9.35 9.01 -16.95
N ARG A 96 -10.22 8.62 -16.00
CA ARG A 96 -11.69 8.70 -16.18
C ARG A 96 -12.18 10.14 -16.39
N LEU A 97 -11.62 11.10 -15.66
CA LEU A 97 -11.95 12.52 -15.83
C LEU A 97 -11.42 13.07 -17.16
N ALA A 98 -10.24 12.62 -17.61
CA ALA A 98 -9.61 13.07 -18.86
C ALA A 98 -10.19 12.40 -20.12
N SER A 99 -10.74 11.19 -20.00
CA SER A 99 -11.31 10.43 -21.13
C SER A 99 -12.81 10.67 -21.33
N GLY A 100 -13.47 11.45 -20.46
CA GLY A 100 -14.91 11.72 -20.53
C GLY A 100 -15.80 10.47 -20.39
N THR A 101 -15.22 9.31 -20.13
CA THR A 101 -15.95 8.04 -20.09
C THR A 101 -16.52 7.84 -18.69
N THR A 102 -17.78 8.22 -18.50
CA THR A 102 -18.60 7.72 -17.39
C THR A 102 -18.86 6.24 -17.62
N CYS A 103 -17.96 5.38 -17.14
CA CYS A 103 -18.20 3.94 -17.11
C CYS A 103 -19.27 3.67 -16.05
N SER A 104 -20.48 3.36 -16.49
CA SER A 104 -21.54 2.84 -15.63
C SER A 104 -20.99 1.63 -14.88
N ASP A 105 -21.01 1.70 -13.56
CA ASP A 105 -20.57 0.65 -12.64
C ASP A 105 -21.46 -0.59 -12.81
N SER A 106 -21.17 -1.42 -13.81
CA SER A 106 -21.68 -2.78 -13.87
C SER A 106 -20.89 -3.59 -12.85
N ARG A 107 -21.35 -3.54 -11.59
CA ARG A 107 -21.04 -4.58 -10.60
C ARG A 107 -21.29 -5.93 -11.27
N ARG A 108 -20.22 -6.67 -11.59
CA ARG A 108 -20.33 -8.12 -11.70
C ARG A 108 -20.66 -8.62 -10.30
N THR A 109 -21.94 -8.82 -10.04
CA THR A 109 -22.39 -9.81 -9.07
C THR A 109 -21.75 -11.15 -9.47
N PRO A 110 -21.07 -11.87 -8.56
CA PRO A 110 -20.82 -13.28 -8.77
C PRO A 110 -22.18 -13.96 -8.71
N SER A 111 -22.74 -14.27 -9.88
CA SER A 111 -23.87 -15.18 -10.00
C SER A 111 -23.43 -16.56 -9.50
N GLY A 112 -23.99 -17.01 -8.39
CA GLY A 112 -24.00 -18.42 -8.03
C GLY A 112 -23.28 -18.80 -6.73
N PHE A 113 -23.90 -18.47 -5.59
CA PHE A 113 -23.88 -19.37 -4.44
C PHE A 113 -25.28 -19.37 -3.83
N ARG A 114 -25.99 -20.48 -3.99
CA ARG A 114 -27.32 -20.71 -3.41
C ARG A 114 -27.15 -21.19 -1.96
N PRO A 115 -27.95 -20.73 -0.99
CA PRO A 115 -27.98 -21.31 0.33
C PRO A 115 -28.67 -22.68 0.24
N VAL A 116 -27.99 -23.71 0.76
CA VAL A 116 -28.63 -24.96 1.17
C VAL A 116 -28.87 -24.82 2.67
N LEU A 117 -30.13 -25.00 3.06
CA LEU A 117 -30.74 -25.15 4.39
C LEU A 117 -29.83 -24.96 5.62
#